data_AF-A0A9W7MW77-F1
#
_entry.id   AF-A0A9W7MW77-F1
#
_cell.length_a   1.000
_cell.length_b   1.000
_cell.length_c   1.000
_cell.angle_alpha   90.00
_cell.angle_beta   90.00
_cell.angle_gamma   90.00
#
_symmetry.space_group_name_H-M   'P 1'
#
loop_
_entity.id
_entity.type
_entity.pdbx_description
1 polymer ?
#
loop_
_entity_poly.entity_id
_entity_poly.type
_entity_poly.pdbx_seq_one_letter_code
_entity_poly.pdbx_strand_id
1 'polypeptide(L)'
;MNLGASIHDHNAHSSAGGGREDCWSDGATSTLIEAWGDRYLRLNRGNLRQKNWQEVADAVNSDRDGVKPKKTDVQCKNRMDTLKRKYKLERAKLPPSKWTFFNRIDALIGGDASANKDLTGFTFKIKPTPKSFSQREKSMENSFDDDEVRKKQRVEDVGLSDGSACRELARAILKFGEIYEKMESWKQQEMMELEKQRIEFTKDLEFQRMNILVDAQLEMGRLKRQNHFSRSGKKKKSENRS
;
A
#
# COMPACT_ATOMS: atom_id res chain seq x y z
N MET A 1 5.11 7.81 -72.10
CA MET A 1 6.46 7.76 -71.51
C MET A 1 6.60 8.95 -70.57
N ASN A 2 6.97 8.66 -69.31
CA ASN A 2 7.34 9.53 -68.17
C ASN A 2 6.42 10.72 -67.81
N LEU A 3 5.71 10.70 -66.67
CA LEU A 3 6.20 10.84 -65.27
C LEU A 3 7.03 12.11 -65.05
N GLY A 4 6.33 13.21 -64.74
CA GLY A 4 6.88 14.40 -64.10
C GLY A 4 6.53 14.40 -62.61
N ALA A 5 7.56 14.42 -61.76
CA ALA A 5 7.50 14.22 -60.32
C ALA A 5 7.22 15.52 -59.53
N SER A 6 6.50 15.34 -58.42
CA SER A 6 6.74 15.88 -57.06
C SER A 6 7.23 17.32 -56.89
N ILE A 7 6.40 18.17 -56.27
CA ILE A 7 6.84 19.05 -55.18
C ILE A 7 5.77 19.00 -54.06
N HIS A 8 6.20 18.49 -52.91
CA HIS A 8 5.54 18.63 -51.62
C HIS A 8 5.70 20.07 -51.12
N ASP A 9 4.61 20.76 -50.79
CA ASP A 9 4.70 21.90 -49.89
C ASP A 9 4.73 21.40 -48.45
N HIS A 10 5.95 21.31 -47.92
CA HIS A 10 6.24 21.23 -46.50
C HIS A 10 5.79 22.53 -45.83
N ASN A 11 4.64 22.52 -45.15
CA ASN A 11 4.31 23.59 -44.22
C ASN A 11 5.27 23.51 -43.02
N ALA A 12 6.06 24.56 -42.89
CA ALA A 12 7.25 24.65 -42.08
C ALA A 12 6.99 24.43 -40.58
N HIS A 13 7.85 23.59 -40.00
CA HIS A 13 8.16 23.63 -38.57
C HIS A 13 8.64 25.03 -38.18
N SER A 14 7.75 25.78 -37.54
CA SER A 14 8.12 26.96 -36.76
C SER A 14 8.20 26.56 -35.29
N SER A 15 9.42 26.23 -34.85
CA SER A 15 9.77 26.06 -33.44
C SER A 15 10.07 27.43 -32.83
N ALA A 16 9.20 27.93 -31.95
CA ALA A 16 9.53 29.03 -31.05
C ALA A 16 8.59 29.03 -29.82
N GLY A 17 9.17 29.02 -28.62
CA GLY A 17 8.50 29.44 -27.38
C GLY A 17 8.02 28.31 -26.46
N GLY A 18 8.78 28.06 -25.39
CA GLY A 18 8.51 27.02 -24.41
C GLY A 18 7.21 27.22 -23.62
N GLY A 19 6.53 26.10 -23.39
CA GLY A 19 5.29 26.01 -22.64
C GLY A 19 4.41 24.94 -23.26
N ARG A 20 4.85 23.68 -23.25
CA ARG A 20 3.91 22.58 -23.50
C ARG A 20 2.98 22.57 -22.30
N GLU A 21 1.91 23.35 -22.40
CA GLU A 21 0.80 23.26 -21.48
C GLU A 21 0.41 21.79 -21.46
N ASP A 22 0.64 21.14 -20.32
CA ASP A 22 0.21 19.75 -20.10
C ASP A 22 -1.22 19.70 -20.67
N CYS A 23 -1.51 18.76 -21.58
CA CYS A 23 -2.84 18.62 -22.18
C CYS A 23 -3.93 18.24 -21.14
N TRP A 24 -3.67 18.51 -19.85
CA TRP A 24 -4.42 18.35 -18.64
C TRP A 24 -4.43 19.71 -17.95
N SER A 25 -5.56 20.41 -18.04
CA SER A 25 -5.77 21.62 -17.26
C SER A 25 -5.73 21.31 -15.76
N ASP A 26 -5.54 22.35 -14.95
CA ASP A 26 -5.59 22.24 -13.49
C ASP A 26 -6.97 21.73 -13.05
N GLY A 27 -8.05 22.27 -13.64
CA GLY A 27 -9.43 21.82 -13.45
C GLY A 27 -9.63 20.34 -13.83
N ALA A 28 -9.19 19.91 -15.01
CA ALA A 28 -9.31 18.50 -15.41
C ALA A 28 -8.49 17.56 -14.51
N THR A 29 -7.33 18.01 -14.03
CA THR A 29 -6.51 17.25 -13.08
C THR A 29 -7.20 17.18 -11.71
N SER A 30 -7.84 18.26 -11.28
CA SER A 30 -8.63 18.33 -10.05
C SER A 30 -9.81 17.36 -10.09
N THR A 31 -10.62 17.43 -11.15
CA THR A 31 -11.77 16.53 -11.40
C THR A 31 -11.32 15.07 -11.49
N LEU A 32 -10.16 14.79 -12.09
CA LEU A 32 -9.57 13.45 -12.10
C LEU A 32 -9.28 12.95 -10.68
N ILE A 33 -8.69 13.79 -9.82
CA ILE A 33 -8.36 13.41 -8.44
C ILE A 33 -9.63 13.13 -7.63
N GLU A 34 -10.68 13.94 -7.81
CA GLU A 34 -12.00 13.74 -7.20
C GLU A 34 -12.63 12.42 -7.64
N ALA A 35 -12.87 12.27 -8.94
CA ALA A 35 -13.57 11.13 -9.50
C ALA A 35 -12.85 9.81 -9.23
N TRP A 36 -11.51 9.82 -9.27
CA TRP A 36 -10.70 8.68 -8.87
C TRP A 36 -10.78 8.44 -7.36
N GLY A 37 -10.64 9.49 -6.54
CA GLY A 37 -10.64 9.43 -5.08
C GLY A 37 -11.92 8.82 -4.52
N ASP A 38 -13.08 9.27 -5.01
CA ASP A 38 -14.40 8.75 -4.59
C ASP A 38 -14.53 7.25 -4.85
N ARG A 39 -13.97 6.76 -5.96
CA ARG A 39 -14.00 5.33 -6.33
C ARG A 39 -12.99 4.54 -5.55
N TYR A 40 -11.80 5.09 -5.38
CA TYR A 40 -10.73 4.52 -4.58
C TYR A 40 -11.21 4.29 -3.15
N LEU A 41 -11.89 5.27 -2.55
CA LEU A 41 -12.47 5.16 -1.20
C LEU A 41 -13.64 4.16 -1.16
N ARG A 42 -14.57 4.18 -2.13
CA ARG A 42 -15.66 3.19 -2.20
C ARG A 42 -15.19 1.74 -2.29
N LEU A 43 -13.98 1.51 -2.82
CA LEU A 43 -13.34 0.20 -2.89
C LEU A 43 -12.41 -0.06 -1.70
N ASN A 44 -12.54 0.67 -0.59
CA ASN A 44 -11.64 0.59 0.57
C ASN A 44 -10.16 0.68 0.19
N ARG A 45 -9.80 1.70 -0.61
CA ARG A 45 -8.45 1.90 -1.14
C ARG A 45 -7.95 0.79 -2.08
N GLY A 46 -8.85 0.03 -2.68
CA GLY A 46 -8.56 -1.04 -3.64
C GLY A 46 -8.30 -0.58 -5.09
N ASN A 47 -7.87 -1.52 -5.94
CA ASN A 47 -7.57 -1.25 -7.34
C ASN A 47 -8.84 -1.05 -8.19
N LEU A 48 -8.86 0.02 -8.99
CA LEU A 48 -9.95 0.27 -9.94
C LEU A 48 -9.84 -0.68 -11.14
N ARG A 49 -10.97 -1.30 -11.51
CA ARG A 49 -11.15 -2.10 -12.73
C ARG A 49 -11.54 -1.21 -13.92
N GLN A 50 -11.54 -1.76 -15.13
CA GLN A 50 -11.83 -1.03 -16.38
C GLN A 50 -13.11 -0.20 -16.32
N LYS A 51 -14.23 -0.79 -15.87
CA LYS A 51 -15.51 -0.07 -15.72
C LYS A 51 -15.37 1.18 -14.84
N ASN A 52 -14.66 1.06 -13.72
CA ASN A 52 -14.46 2.20 -12.81
C ASN A 52 -13.60 3.28 -13.47
N TRP A 53 -12.59 2.90 -14.26
CA TRP A 53 -11.78 3.86 -15.01
C TRP A 53 -12.54 4.54 -16.14
N GLN A 54 -13.44 3.82 -16.81
CA GLN A 54 -14.33 4.41 -17.81
C GLN A 54 -15.20 5.49 -17.17
N GLU A 55 -15.82 5.19 -16.03
CA GLU A 55 -16.66 6.18 -15.33
C GLU A 55 -15.84 7.36 -14.76
N VAL A 56 -14.55 7.18 -14.45
CA VAL A 56 -13.63 8.30 -14.13
C VAL A 56 -13.42 9.18 -15.36
N ALA A 57 -13.14 8.57 -16.52
CA ALA A 57 -12.95 9.29 -17.76
C ALA A 57 -14.21 10.06 -18.17
N ASP A 58 -15.39 9.47 -17.98
CA ASP A 58 -16.67 10.11 -18.27
C ASP A 58 -16.88 11.35 -17.38
N ALA A 59 -16.54 11.28 -16.09
CA ALA A 59 -16.59 12.43 -15.18
C ALA A 59 -15.62 13.55 -15.61
N VAL A 60 -14.36 13.21 -15.93
CA VAL A 60 -13.35 14.18 -16.40
C VAL A 60 -13.78 14.84 -17.72
N ASN A 61 -14.40 14.08 -18.62
CA ASN A 61 -14.85 14.60 -19.92
C ASN A 61 -16.17 15.39 -19.83
N SER A 62 -16.89 15.33 -18.72
CA SER A 62 -18.15 16.06 -18.50
C SER A 62 -17.94 17.46 -17.90
N ASP A 63 -16.73 17.77 -17.46
CA ASP A 63 -16.39 19.05 -16.83
C ASP A 63 -16.45 20.23 -17.83
N ARG A 64 -16.75 21.44 -17.34
CA ARG A 64 -16.97 22.64 -18.18
C ARG A 64 -15.71 23.07 -18.94
N ASP A 65 -14.54 22.76 -18.41
CA ASP A 65 -13.22 22.92 -19.05
C ASP A 65 -12.81 21.69 -19.86
N GLY A 66 -13.80 20.89 -20.28
CA GLY A 66 -13.66 19.58 -20.89
C GLY A 66 -12.48 19.51 -21.85
N VAL A 67 -11.54 18.62 -21.53
CA VAL A 67 -10.31 18.50 -22.31
C VAL A 67 -10.66 18.02 -23.72
N LYS A 68 -10.37 18.83 -24.73
CA LYS A 68 -10.39 18.43 -26.13
C LYS A 68 -8.94 18.16 -26.57
N PRO A 69 -8.62 16.95 -27.09
CA PRO A 69 -9.51 15.80 -27.29
C PRO A 69 -9.88 15.07 -25.98
N LYS A 70 -11.04 14.40 -25.99
CA LYS A 70 -11.57 13.61 -24.86
C LYS A 70 -10.52 12.64 -24.33
N LYS A 71 -10.45 12.50 -23.01
CA LYS A 71 -9.54 11.58 -22.35
C LYS A 71 -10.11 10.17 -22.28
N THR A 72 -9.27 9.18 -22.55
CA THR A 72 -9.61 7.77 -22.34
C THR A 72 -9.39 7.35 -20.88
N ASP A 73 -9.99 6.24 -20.51
CA ASP A 73 -9.79 5.55 -19.22
C ASP A 73 -8.30 5.28 -18.95
N VAL A 74 -7.55 4.84 -19.98
CA VAL A 74 -6.11 4.61 -19.92
C VAL A 74 -5.33 5.91 -19.69
N GLN A 75 -5.72 7.01 -20.34
CA GLN A 75 -5.06 8.31 -20.15
C GLN A 75 -5.30 8.86 -18.73
N CYS A 76 -6.51 8.70 -18.20
CA CYS A 76 -6.84 9.05 -16.82
C CYS A 76 -5.99 8.26 -15.82
N LYS A 77 -5.87 6.94 -16.03
CA LYS A 77 -5.01 6.07 -15.23
C LYS A 77 -3.55 6.52 -15.25
N ASN A 78 -2.98 6.74 -16.43
CA ASN A 78 -1.59 7.17 -16.58
C ASN A 78 -1.31 8.53 -15.93
N ARG A 79 -2.25 9.48 -16.05
CA ARG A 79 -2.15 10.77 -15.37
C ARG A 79 -2.19 10.59 -13.85
N MET A 80 -3.13 9.80 -13.33
CA MET A 80 -3.22 9.50 -11.90
C MET A 80 -1.95 8.81 -11.36
N ASP A 81 -1.38 7.86 -12.10
CA ASP A 81 -0.12 7.20 -11.73
C ASP A 81 1.06 8.20 -11.66
N THR A 82 1.09 9.16 -12.58
CA THR A 82 2.07 10.25 -12.57
C THR A 82 1.88 11.15 -11.35
N LEU A 83 0.63 11.51 -11.01
CA LEU A 83 0.31 12.31 -9.82
C LEU A 83 0.70 11.59 -8.53
N LYS A 84 0.40 10.29 -8.40
CA LYS A 84 0.81 9.46 -7.26
C LYS A 84 2.33 9.39 -7.14
N ARG A 85 3.07 9.26 -8.25
CA ARG A 85 4.54 9.28 -8.25
C ARG A 85 5.06 10.64 -7.77
N LYS A 86 4.51 11.73 -8.29
CA LYS A 86 4.85 13.09 -7.86
C LYS A 86 4.57 13.31 -6.38
N TYR A 87 3.42 12.83 -5.87
CA TYR A 87 3.09 12.85 -4.44
C TYR A 87 4.14 12.13 -3.59
N LYS A 88 4.58 10.92 -3.98
CA LYS A 88 5.64 10.20 -3.26
C LYS A 88 6.94 11.00 -3.17
N LEU A 89 7.32 11.71 -4.25
CA LEU A 89 8.51 12.56 -4.27
C LEU A 89 8.33 13.84 -3.44
N GLU A 90 7.16 14.47 -3.51
CA GLU A 90 6.83 15.66 -2.73
C GLU A 90 6.74 15.35 -1.23
N ARG A 91 6.24 14.17 -0.86
CA ARG A 91 6.13 13.74 0.54
C ARG A 91 7.49 13.54 1.22
N ALA A 92 8.55 13.31 0.45
CA ALA A 92 9.92 13.22 0.97
C ALA A 92 10.58 14.60 1.20
N LYS A 93 9.91 15.70 0.80
CA LYS A 93 10.40 17.07 1.00
C LYS A 93 9.88 17.64 2.33
N LEU A 94 10.58 18.64 2.84
CA LEU A 94 10.16 19.34 4.05
C LEU A 94 8.83 20.09 3.81
N PRO A 95 7.88 20.04 4.77
CA PRO A 95 6.65 20.81 4.67
C PRO A 95 6.93 22.32 4.78
N PRO A 96 6.06 23.18 4.22
CA PRO A 96 4.88 22.85 3.42
C PRO A 96 5.23 22.55 1.95
N SER A 97 4.55 21.56 1.35
CA SER A 97 4.69 21.34 -0.11
C SER A 97 4.08 22.53 -0.86
N LYS A 98 4.77 22.98 -1.91
CA LYS A 98 4.32 24.06 -2.81
C LYS A 98 3.39 23.55 -3.93
N TRP A 99 3.12 22.25 -3.98
CA TRP A 99 2.34 21.65 -5.05
C TRP A 99 0.84 21.67 -4.72
N THR A 100 0.05 22.28 -5.59
CA THR A 100 -1.39 22.52 -5.43
C THR A 100 -2.22 21.26 -5.13
N PHE A 101 -1.87 20.12 -5.72
CA PHE A 101 -2.58 18.85 -5.52
C PHE A 101 -2.08 18.01 -4.34
N PHE A 102 -1.03 18.44 -3.64
CA PHE A 102 -0.40 17.64 -2.59
C PHE A 102 -1.39 17.27 -1.48
N ASN A 103 -2.02 18.26 -0.86
CA ASN A 103 -2.96 18.05 0.25
C ASN A 103 -4.15 17.18 -0.16
N ARG A 104 -4.60 17.34 -1.41
CA ARG A 104 -5.74 16.59 -1.94
C ARG A 104 -5.43 15.10 -2.09
N ILE A 105 -4.26 14.77 -2.62
CA ILE A 105 -3.80 13.39 -2.75
C ILE A 105 -3.40 12.82 -1.38
N ASP A 106 -2.84 13.64 -0.50
CA ASP A 106 -2.47 13.26 0.87
C ASP A 106 -3.70 12.89 1.70
N ALA A 107 -4.81 13.62 1.59
CA ALA A 107 -6.05 13.25 2.25
C ALA A 107 -6.59 11.87 1.79
N LEU A 108 -6.33 11.48 0.54
CA LEU A 108 -6.80 10.22 -0.04
C LEU A 108 -5.91 9.02 0.30
N ILE A 109 -4.58 9.20 0.30
CA ILE A 109 -3.58 8.11 0.38
C ILE A 109 -2.71 8.20 1.65
N GLY A 110 -2.62 9.37 2.29
CA GLY A 110 -1.78 9.64 3.47
C GLY A 110 -2.33 9.08 4.78
N GLY A 111 -3.50 8.46 4.76
CA GLY A 111 -4.20 7.94 5.94
C GLY A 111 -3.60 6.69 6.60
N ASP A 112 -2.31 6.39 6.39
CA ASP A 112 -1.55 5.42 7.19
C ASP A 112 -0.45 6.12 8.04
N ALA A 113 -0.25 7.43 7.88
CA ALA A 113 0.78 8.20 8.59
C ALA A 113 0.23 9.22 9.61
N SER A 114 -1.10 9.37 9.72
CA SER A 114 -1.70 10.34 10.66
C SER A 114 -1.83 9.84 12.10
N ALA A 115 -1.36 8.62 12.41
CA ALA A 115 -1.25 8.13 13.79
C ALA A 115 0.12 8.40 14.45
N ASN A 116 1.10 8.94 13.72
CA ASN A 116 2.42 9.29 14.29
C ASN A 116 2.90 10.63 13.70
N LYS A 117 2.22 11.73 14.06
CA LYS A 117 2.83 13.06 13.99
C LYS A 117 3.69 13.27 15.23
N ASP A 118 4.80 12.57 15.30
CA ASP A 118 5.98 12.96 16.06
C ASP A 118 7.13 12.09 15.56
N LEU A 119 8.33 12.68 15.44
CA LEU A 119 9.56 12.11 14.85
C LEU A 119 9.80 12.38 13.35
N THR A 120 9.79 13.65 12.92
CA THR A 120 10.48 14.05 11.69
C THR A 120 11.56 15.08 11.98
N GLY A 121 12.79 14.60 12.16
CA GLY A 121 13.97 15.46 12.26
C GLY A 121 15.25 14.66 12.14
N PHE A 122 15.54 14.07 10.98
CA PHE A 122 16.92 13.84 10.53
C PHE A 122 16.95 13.50 9.04
N THR A 123 17.34 14.46 8.19
CA THR A 123 17.66 14.24 6.78
C THR A 123 19.15 14.51 6.56
N PHE A 124 19.94 13.48 6.27
CA PHE A 124 21.32 13.64 5.78
C PHE A 124 21.29 14.00 4.28
N LYS A 125 21.95 15.11 3.92
CA LYS A 125 22.22 15.52 2.54
C LYS A 125 23.60 14.99 2.13
N ILE A 126 23.68 14.17 1.08
CA ILE A 126 24.95 13.87 0.39
C ILE A 126 24.88 14.51 -0.99
N LYS A 127 25.87 15.33 -1.32
CA LYS A 127 26.02 16.07 -2.58
C LYS A 127 27.20 15.46 -3.36
N PRO A 128 27.04 15.01 -4.61
CA PRO A 128 28.19 14.61 -5.42
C PRO A 128 28.67 15.77 -6.29
N THR A 129 29.99 15.95 -6.40
CA THR A 129 30.63 16.79 -7.43
C THR A 129 31.74 15.99 -8.10
N PRO A 130 31.80 15.96 -9.45
CA PRO A 130 32.81 15.20 -10.18
C PRO A 130 33.99 16.11 -10.56
N LYS A 131 35.23 15.61 -10.50
CA LYS A 131 36.35 16.12 -11.31
C LYS A 131 37.30 15.00 -11.72
N SER A 132 37.64 15.05 -13.00
CA SER A 132 38.53 14.20 -13.78
C SER A 132 40.00 14.62 -13.68
N PHE A 133 40.86 13.70 -14.15
CA PHE A 133 42.05 13.93 -14.99
C PHE A 133 43.45 13.79 -14.35
N SER A 134 44.04 12.63 -14.64
CA SER A 134 45.37 12.35 -15.23
C SER A 134 46.70 12.86 -14.63
N GLN A 135 47.53 11.86 -14.34
CA GLN A 135 48.89 11.60 -14.88
C GLN A 135 50.08 12.38 -14.32
N ARG A 136 51.05 11.65 -13.72
CA ARG A 136 52.50 11.78 -14.04
C ARG A 136 53.32 10.61 -13.47
N GLU A 137 54.16 10.04 -14.34
CA GLU A 137 55.19 9.02 -14.09
C GLU A 137 56.48 9.55 -13.46
N LYS A 138 57.25 8.62 -12.85
CA LYS A 138 58.73 8.43 -12.83
C LYS A 138 59.16 7.90 -11.46
N SER A 139 60.20 7.09 -11.26
CA SER A 139 61.03 6.17 -12.06
C SER A 139 62.00 5.52 -11.05
N MET A 140 62.23 4.21 -11.20
CA MET A 140 63.42 3.38 -10.89
C MET A 140 64.57 3.94 -10.00
N GLU A 141 64.97 3.21 -8.95
CA GLU A 141 66.32 2.58 -8.76
C GLU A 141 66.51 1.92 -7.36
N ASN A 142 66.89 0.63 -7.39
CA ASN A 142 67.87 -0.19 -6.60
C ASN A 142 68.16 0.11 -5.10
N SER A 143 68.47 -0.81 -4.16
CA SER A 143 69.15 -2.12 -4.15
C SER A 143 69.07 -2.79 -2.74
N PHE A 144 69.22 -4.14 -2.64
CA PHE A 144 69.94 -4.97 -1.60
C PHE A 144 69.68 -4.70 -0.08
N ASP A 145 69.56 -5.65 0.87
CA ASP A 145 69.72 -7.10 0.96
C ASP A 145 69.10 -7.58 2.33
N ASP A 146 68.71 -8.85 2.36
CA ASP A 146 68.65 -9.86 3.45
C ASP A 146 67.96 -9.73 4.84
N ASP A 147 67.41 -10.89 5.23
CA ASP A 147 67.18 -11.51 6.55
C ASP A 147 65.92 -11.29 7.45
N GLU A 148 65.18 -12.41 7.59
CA GLU A 148 64.70 -13.09 8.81
C GLU A 148 63.63 -12.45 9.76
N VAL A 149 62.38 -12.89 9.55
CA VAL A 149 61.40 -13.39 10.53
C VAL A 149 61.02 -12.55 11.78
N ARG A 150 59.74 -12.11 11.76
CA ARG A 150 58.74 -12.06 12.87
C ARG A 150 58.80 -10.89 13.87
N LYS A 151 57.96 -9.87 13.61
CA LYS A 151 57.56 -8.80 14.56
C LYS A 151 56.07 -8.47 14.34
N LYS A 152 55.17 -8.84 15.27
CA LYS A 152 54.59 -7.97 16.32
C LYS A 152 54.04 -6.63 15.78
N GLN A 153 52.71 -6.59 15.65
CA GLN A 153 51.81 -5.46 15.96
C GLN A 153 52.34 -4.04 15.75
N ARG A 154 51.81 -3.34 14.73
CA ARG A 154 51.03 -2.11 14.93
C ARG A 154 50.49 -1.55 13.61
N VAL A 155 49.18 -1.32 13.61
CA VAL A 155 48.42 -0.21 13.00
C VAL A 155 49.04 0.48 11.79
N GLU A 156 48.45 0.24 10.61
CA GLU A 156 48.32 1.29 9.61
C GLU A 156 46.84 1.43 9.24
N ASP A 157 46.35 2.61 9.58
CA ASP A 157 45.03 3.16 9.38
C ASP A 157 44.75 3.31 7.89
N VAL A 158 44.19 2.26 7.28
CA VAL A 158 43.54 2.38 5.98
C VAL A 158 42.16 2.98 6.23
N GLY A 159 42.08 4.30 6.13
CA GLY A 159 40.87 5.10 6.30
C GLY A 159 39.75 4.67 5.34
N LEU A 160 39.03 3.61 5.71
CA LEU A 160 37.75 3.23 5.13
C LEU A 160 36.69 4.18 5.68
N SER A 161 36.43 5.26 4.93
CA SER A 161 35.21 6.05 5.04
C SER A 161 33.93 5.22 4.80
N ASP A 162 34.05 3.92 4.52
CA ASP A 162 32.97 2.95 4.26
C ASP A 162 32.42 2.26 5.54
N GLY A 163 33.18 2.30 6.65
CA GLY A 163 32.72 1.68 7.91
C GLY A 163 31.54 2.40 8.56
N SER A 164 31.37 3.72 8.34
CA SER A 164 30.25 4.47 8.94
C SER A 164 28.93 4.18 8.24
N ALA A 165 28.93 4.15 6.91
CA ALA A 165 27.74 3.88 6.11
C ALA A 165 27.22 2.45 6.36
N CYS A 166 28.11 1.46 6.40
CA CYS A 166 27.74 0.09 6.74
C CYS A 166 27.18 -0.03 8.17
N ARG A 167 27.76 0.66 9.16
CA ARG A 167 27.25 0.69 10.54
C ARG A 167 25.91 1.42 10.66
N GLU A 168 25.69 2.47 9.88
CA GLU A 168 24.40 3.17 9.83
C GLU A 168 23.30 2.32 9.20
N LEU A 169 23.62 1.61 8.11
CA LEU A 169 22.72 0.67 7.48
C LEU A 169 22.35 -0.48 8.43
N ALA A 170 23.33 -1.09 9.10
CA ALA A 170 23.09 -2.15 10.07
C ALA A 170 22.17 -1.68 11.21
N ARG A 171 22.38 -0.46 11.74
CA ARG A 171 21.51 0.15 12.76
C ARG A 171 20.10 0.42 12.24
N ALA A 172 19.96 0.86 10.99
CA ALA A 172 18.65 1.09 10.39
C ALA A 172 17.88 -0.23 10.24
N ILE A 173 18.53 -1.29 9.73
CA ILE A 173 17.91 -2.61 9.55
C ILE A 173 17.42 -3.18 10.88
N LEU A 174 18.23 -3.09 11.96
CA LEU A 174 17.81 -3.55 13.29
C LEU A 174 16.59 -2.81 13.82
N LYS A 175 16.57 -1.47 13.67
CA LYS A 175 15.40 -0.66 14.06
C LYS A 175 14.15 -1.01 13.26
N PHE A 176 14.30 -1.30 11.97
CA PHE A 176 13.18 -1.80 11.16
C PHE A 176 12.68 -3.16 11.67
N GLY A 177 13.58 -4.06 12.06
CA GLY A 177 13.23 -5.33 12.69
C GLY A 177 12.39 -5.17 13.95
N GLU A 178 12.81 -4.30 14.87
CA GLU A 178 12.08 -4.03 16.12
C GLU A 178 10.69 -3.44 15.88
N ILE A 179 10.57 -2.52 14.91
CA ILE A 179 9.28 -1.91 14.54
C ILE A 179 8.37 -2.95 13.91
N TYR A 180 8.91 -3.80 13.02
CA TYR A 180 8.17 -4.85 12.37
C TYR A 180 7.66 -5.90 13.36
N GLU A 181 8.50 -6.33 14.30
CA GLU A 181 8.12 -7.26 15.36
C GLU A 181 6.96 -6.73 16.19
N LYS A 182 7.02 -5.46 16.61
CA LYS A 182 5.91 -4.81 17.32
C LYS A 182 4.63 -4.79 16.49
N MET A 183 4.73 -4.41 15.22
CA MET A 183 3.57 -4.34 14.33
C MET A 183 2.94 -5.72 14.12
N GLU A 184 3.75 -6.76 13.91
CA GLU A 184 3.27 -8.12 13.73
C GLU A 184 2.64 -8.66 15.03
N SER A 185 3.24 -8.36 16.19
CA SER A 185 2.66 -8.70 17.51
C SER A 185 1.28 -8.07 17.71
N TRP A 186 1.12 -6.80 17.35
CA TRP A 186 -0.18 -6.12 17.43
C TRP A 186 -1.21 -6.77 16.50
N LYS A 187 -0.83 -7.12 15.26
CA LYS A 187 -1.72 -7.82 14.32
C LYS A 187 -2.13 -9.21 14.84
N GLN A 188 -1.19 -9.95 15.44
CA GLN A 188 -1.49 -11.26 16.04
C GLN A 188 -2.46 -11.14 17.22
N GLN A 189 -2.30 -10.10 18.05
CA GLN A 189 -3.19 -9.84 19.16
C GLN A 189 -4.61 -9.52 18.70
N GLU A 190 -4.77 -8.69 17.68
CA GLU A 190 -6.06 -8.37 17.09
C GLU A 190 -6.73 -9.63 16.49
N MET A 191 -5.96 -10.45 15.76
CA MET A 191 -6.43 -11.72 15.22
C MET A 191 -6.91 -12.67 16.33
N MET A 192 -6.21 -12.71 17.47
CA MET A 192 -6.60 -13.52 18.62
C MET A 192 -7.92 -13.06 19.24
N GLU A 193 -8.15 -11.75 19.37
CA GLU A 193 -9.41 -11.24 19.95
C GLU A 193 -10.61 -11.51 19.04
N LEU A 194 -10.44 -11.38 17.72
CA LEU A 194 -11.48 -11.74 16.75
C LEU A 194 -11.78 -13.24 16.77
N GLU A 195 -10.75 -14.07 16.84
CA GLU A 195 -10.88 -15.52 16.95
C GLU A 195 -11.62 -15.92 18.23
N LYS A 196 -11.29 -15.27 19.34
CA LYS A 196 -11.95 -15.46 20.64
C LYS A 196 -13.44 -15.11 20.55
N GLN A 197 -13.80 -13.97 19.97
CA GLN A 197 -15.20 -13.60 19.75
C GLN A 197 -15.94 -14.61 18.87
N ARG A 198 -15.29 -15.10 17.79
CA ARG A 198 -15.85 -16.13 16.92
C ARG A 198 -16.12 -17.43 17.67
N ILE A 199 -15.17 -17.87 18.49
CA ILE A 199 -15.29 -19.08 19.30
C ILE A 199 -16.40 -18.91 20.35
N GLU A 200 -16.45 -17.77 21.04
CA GLU A 200 -17.47 -17.49 22.07
C GLU A 200 -18.88 -17.57 21.49
N PHE A 201 -19.12 -16.89 20.38
CA PHE A 201 -20.43 -16.93 19.70
C PHE A 201 -20.82 -18.35 19.27
N THR A 202 -19.85 -19.12 18.80
CA THR A 202 -20.10 -20.52 18.40
C THR A 202 -20.49 -21.38 19.61
N LYS A 203 -19.80 -21.20 20.74
CA LYS A 203 -20.12 -21.89 22.00
C LYS A 203 -21.51 -21.51 22.51
N ASP A 204 -21.87 -20.23 22.47
CA ASP A 204 -23.20 -19.77 22.88
C ASP A 204 -24.31 -20.38 22.03
N LEU A 205 -24.11 -20.46 20.71
CA LEU A 205 -25.03 -21.12 19.81
C LEU A 205 -25.16 -22.62 20.11
N GLU A 206 -24.04 -23.31 20.37
CA GLU A 206 -24.07 -24.73 20.74
C GLU A 206 -24.76 -24.96 22.08
N PHE A 207 -24.54 -24.08 23.05
CA PHE A 207 -25.22 -24.14 24.34
C PHE A 207 -26.73 -23.98 24.17
N GLN A 208 -27.18 -22.99 23.40
CA GLN A 208 -28.61 -22.81 23.10
C GLN A 208 -29.19 -24.02 22.36
N ARG A 209 -28.48 -24.54 21.37
CA ARG A 209 -28.88 -25.74 20.63
C ARG A 209 -29.01 -26.95 21.54
N MET A 210 -28.06 -27.17 22.45
CA MET A 210 -28.09 -28.25 23.43
C MET A 210 -29.28 -28.11 24.37
N ASN A 211 -29.54 -26.90 24.88
CA ASN A 211 -30.65 -26.64 25.79
C ASN A 211 -32.00 -27.02 25.14
N ILE A 212 -32.22 -26.60 23.89
CA ILE A 212 -33.44 -26.95 23.14
C ILE A 212 -33.59 -28.48 22.98
N LEU A 213 -32.49 -29.18 22.68
CA LEU A 213 -32.52 -30.64 22.51
C LEU A 213 -32.83 -31.35 23.83
N VAL A 214 -32.22 -30.91 24.93
CA VAL A 214 -32.45 -31.48 26.27
C VAL A 214 -33.89 -31.22 26.72
N ASP A 215 -34.40 -30.01 26.53
CA ASP A 215 -35.78 -29.64 26.87
C ASP A 215 -36.79 -30.50 26.09
N ALA A 216 -36.59 -30.64 24.78
CA ALA A 216 -37.43 -31.50 23.94
C ALA A 216 -37.41 -32.98 24.40
N GLN A 217 -36.24 -33.48 24.81
CA GLN A 217 -36.13 -34.84 25.35
C GLN A 217 -36.86 -35.00 26.69
N LEU A 218 -36.77 -34.00 27.58
CA LEU A 218 -37.45 -34.00 28.86
C LEU A 218 -38.98 -34.01 28.68
N GLU A 219 -39.51 -33.16 27.79
CA GLU A 219 -40.94 -33.10 27.45
C GLU A 219 -41.45 -34.43 26.90
N MET A 220 -40.73 -35.02 25.94
CA MET A 220 -41.08 -36.33 25.38
C MET A 220 -41.08 -37.43 26.44
N GLY A 221 -40.14 -37.39 27.39
CA GLY A 221 -40.11 -38.29 28.54
C GLY A 221 -41.34 -38.13 29.45
N ARG A 222 -41.75 -36.88 29.73
CA ARG A 222 -42.95 -36.58 30.53
C ARG A 222 -44.23 -37.05 29.83
N LEU A 223 -44.35 -36.79 28.53
CA LEU A 223 -45.49 -37.22 27.70
C LEU A 223 -45.59 -38.75 27.64
N LYS A 224 -44.47 -39.47 27.46
CA LYS A 224 -44.46 -40.94 27.52
C LYS A 224 -44.96 -41.46 28.86
N ARG A 225 -44.48 -40.91 29.99
CA ARG A 225 -44.91 -41.34 31.34
C ARG A 225 -46.38 -41.05 31.61
N GLN A 226 -46.89 -39.88 31.22
CA GLN A 226 -48.32 -39.55 31.34
C GLN A 226 -49.19 -40.49 30.48
N ASN A 227 -48.80 -40.76 29.24
CA ASN A 227 -49.52 -41.72 28.38
C ASN A 227 -49.53 -43.15 28.94
N HIS A 228 -48.45 -43.61 29.58
CA HIS A 228 -48.44 -44.90 30.27
C HIS A 228 -49.41 -44.93 31.47
N PHE A 229 -49.55 -43.84 32.21
CA PHE A 229 -50.49 -43.74 33.33
C PHE A 229 -51.96 -43.71 32.86
N SER A 230 -52.25 -42.93 31.80
CA SER A 230 -53.59 -42.84 31.20
C SER A 230 -54.04 -44.14 30.52
N ARG A 231 -53.11 -44.90 29.93
CA ARG A 231 -53.40 -46.20 29.30
C ARG A 231 -53.62 -47.33 30.31
N SER A 232 -52.95 -47.27 31.46
CA SER A 232 -53.18 -48.18 32.60
C SER A 232 -54.56 -47.96 33.25
N GLY A 233 -54.97 -46.69 33.44
CA GLY A 233 -56.27 -46.35 34.04
C GLY A 233 -57.49 -46.68 33.18
N LYS A 234 -57.37 -46.70 31.84
CA LYS A 234 -58.47 -47.07 30.93
C LYS A 234 -58.76 -48.57 30.90
N LYS A 235 -57.75 -49.42 31.14
CA LYS A 235 -57.92 -50.89 31.13
C LYS A 235 -58.74 -51.40 32.32
N LYS A 236 -58.64 -50.76 33.49
CA LYS A 236 -59.46 -51.10 34.68
C LYS A 236 -60.92 -50.64 34.61
N LYS A 237 -61.27 -49.68 33.73
CA LYS A 237 -62.64 -49.15 33.60
C LYS A 237 -63.50 -49.94 32.61
N SER A 238 -62.88 -50.71 31.70
CA SER A 238 -63.58 -51.59 30.75
C SER A 238 -63.87 -52.98 31.31
N GLU A 239 -63.25 -53.39 32.41
CA GLU A 239 -63.38 -54.73 33.00
C GLU A 239 -64.45 -54.80 34.11
N ASN A 240 -64.94 -53.65 34.60
CA ASN A 240 -66.01 -53.53 35.60
C ASN A 240 -67.39 -53.16 35.00
N ARG A 241 -67.60 -53.34 33.69
CA ARG A 241 -68.84 -52.94 33.01
C ARG A 241 -69.53 -54.07 32.21
N SER A 242 -69.16 -55.32 32.49
CA SER A 242 -69.83 -56.53 31.98
C SER A 242 -70.43 -57.32 33.14
#